data_AF-A0A420D7W2-F1
#
_entry.id   AF-A0A420D7W2-F1
#
_cell.length_a   1.000
_cell.length_b   1.000
_cell.length_c   1.000
_cell.angle_alpha   90.00
_cell.angle_beta   90.00
_cell.angle_gamma   90.00
#
_symmetry.space_group_name_H-M   'P 1'
#
loop_
_entity.id
_entity.type
_entity.pdbx_description
1 polymer ?
#
loop_
_entity_poly.entity_id
_entity_poly.type
_entity_poly.pdbx_seq_one_letter_code
_entity_poly.pdbx_strand_id
1 'polypeptide(L)'
;MKRIFLILTFFAFAIATNLSAQCTVSGWASTNGVTGGGTASPTVVTTYAELRAAVNNTSIKVIHVSGQITFPAGGRLTLNNQTNKSILGLAGARLISTDLTAGGSGILTLKNSSNVLIKNITFEGPGAYDVDGNDNMTIDNCTNVWVDHCTFQDALDGNLDIKNGSDLITISWTKFEYLKAPIPGGSGGSNDHRFSNLFGSSDSDTQDSGKLRITMQYCWWGNGVRERMPRVRYGKVHLLNNYFNSSVSNYCIYAGYQADLLIESNYFEGVKNPIRLETGNFTAAQLVDNTFVGTSGTATGSGTAFTPPYSINKIASQDVKQTVMAGAGAVLLQPTDCVFLSTNEINSKSKSDFLFYPNPASEQISLKAFSGNNQSIKINVTDISGKSEGTIYQGNLSKGNNTVNSISIKKLSKGVKIFEVKTDKDSYTQKVIVK
;
A
#
# COMPACT_ATOMS: atom_id res chain seq x y z
N MET A 1 -37.23 -55.09 -35.71
CA MET A 1 -36.46 -53.86 -35.43
C MET A 1 -37.18 -53.05 -34.35
N LYS A 2 -36.76 -53.16 -33.09
CA LYS A 2 -37.21 -52.27 -31.99
C LYS A 2 -36.08 -51.27 -31.74
N ARG A 3 -36.31 -49.99 -32.03
CA ARG A 3 -35.34 -48.91 -31.78
C ARG A 3 -35.55 -48.38 -30.36
N ILE A 4 -34.53 -48.53 -29.52
CA ILE A 4 -34.45 -47.96 -28.18
C ILE A 4 -33.94 -46.52 -28.33
N PHE A 5 -34.72 -45.55 -27.84
CA PHE A 5 -34.27 -44.16 -27.71
C PHE A 5 -33.53 -44.00 -26.38
N LEU A 6 -32.24 -43.68 -26.45
CA LEU A 6 -31.42 -43.32 -25.30
C LEU A 6 -31.55 -41.80 -25.08
N ILE A 7 -32.20 -41.38 -24.00
CA ILE A 7 -32.25 -39.97 -23.58
C ILE A 7 -30.99 -39.74 -22.72
N LEU A 8 -30.02 -39.00 -23.25
CA LEU A 8 -28.88 -38.50 -22.47
C LEU A 8 -29.30 -37.20 -21.77
N THR A 9 -29.56 -37.25 -20.48
CA THR A 9 -29.71 -36.07 -19.63
C THR A 9 -28.33 -35.54 -19.25
N PHE A 10 -27.95 -34.40 -19.82
CA PHE A 10 -26.77 -33.64 -19.39
C PHE A 10 -27.07 -32.99 -18.03
N PHE A 11 -26.54 -33.56 -16.94
CA PHE A 11 -26.43 -32.84 -15.67
C PHE A 11 -25.30 -31.82 -15.80
N ALA A 12 -25.67 -30.55 -16.01
CA ALA A 12 -24.73 -29.45 -15.86
C ALA A 12 -24.39 -29.30 -14.36
N PHE A 13 -23.23 -29.82 -13.96
CA PHE A 13 -22.65 -29.53 -12.66
C PHE A 13 -22.20 -28.07 -12.68
N ALA A 14 -23.04 -27.16 -12.17
CA ALA A 14 -22.61 -25.81 -11.86
C ALA A 14 -21.64 -25.89 -10.69
N ILE A 15 -20.34 -25.93 -10.99
CA ILE A 15 -19.30 -25.69 -9.99
C ILE A 15 -19.44 -24.22 -9.60
N ALA A 16 -20.10 -23.96 -8.47
CA ALA A 16 -20.04 -22.67 -7.81
C ALA A 16 -18.59 -22.45 -7.36
N THR A 17 -17.78 -21.81 -8.20
CA THR A 17 -16.49 -21.28 -7.80
C THR A 17 -16.75 -20.12 -6.84
N ASN A 18 -16.84 -20.40 -5.56
CA ASN A 18 -16.66 -19.40 -4.50
C ASN A 18 -15.20 -18.94 -4.55
N LEU A 19 -14.89 -17.99 -5.44
CA LEU A 19 -13.62 -17.27 -5.44
C LEU A 19 -13.89 -15.77 -5.25
N SER A 20 -14.01 -15.37 -3.99
CA SER A 20 -13.50 -14.06 -3.58
C SER A 20 -13.13 -14.15 -2.10
N ALA A 21 -11.92 -14.61 -1.81
CA ALA A 21 -11.31 -14.25 -0.53
C ALA A 21 -11.01 -12.76 -0.61
N GLN A 22 -12.01 -11.92 -0.32
CA GLN A 22 -11.80 -10.49 -0.15
C GLN A 22 -10.85 -10.34 1.04
N CYS A 23 -9.78 -9.57 0.86
CA CYS A 23 -8.81 -9.31 1.90
C CYS A 23 -9.53 -8.88 3.18
N THR A 24 -9.14 -9.46 4.32
CA THR A 24 -9.77 -9.10 5.58
C THR A 24 -9.09 -7.85 6.14
N VAL A 25 -9.88 -6.80 6.37
CA VAL A 25 -9.38 -5.59 7.04
C VAL A 25 -8.96 -5.93 8.47
N SER A 26 -7.84 -5.38 8.92
CA SER A 26 -7.33 -5.50 10.30
C SER A 26 -7.58 -4.20 11.09
N GLY A 27 -7.15 -4.15 12.35
CA GLY A 27 -7.09 -2.89 13.10
C GLY A 27 -8.45 -2.29 13.45
N TRP A 28 -8.49 -0.98 13.65
CA TRP A 28 -9.72 -0.27 14.04
C TRP A 28 -10.85 -0.40 13.03
N ALA A 29 -10.57 -0.44 11.73
CA ALA A 29 -11.62 -0.60 10.73
C ALA A 29 -12.26 -2.02 10.78
N SER A 30 -11.55 -3.01 11.32
CA SER A 30 -12.08 -4.38 11.49
C SER A 30 -13.18 -4.49 12.55
N THR A 31 -13.31 -3.53 13.48
CA THR A 31 -14.31 -3.63 14.57
C THR A 31 -15.75 -3.61 14.05
N ASN A 32 -16.00 -2.95 12.90
CA ASN A 32 -17.27 -3.08 12.17
C ASN A 32 -17.08 -3.69 10.77
N GLY A 33 -15.85 -4.04 10.39
CA GLY A 33 -15.48 -4.48 9.05
C GLY A 33 -15.47 -3.35 8.01
N VAL A 34 -14.88 -3.66 6.85
CA VAL A 34 -14.96 -2.86 5.62
C VAL A 34 -15.14 -3.81 4.46
N THR A 35 -16.30 -3.76 3.82
CA THR A 35 -16.61 -4.54 2.60
C THR A 35 -16.54 -3.68 1.35
N GLY A 36 -16.54 -2.35 1.49
CA GLY A 36 -16.60 -1.43 0.36
C GLY A 36 -17.84 -1.71 -0.50
N GLY A 37 -17.66 -1.73 -1.81
CA GLY A 37 -18.69 -2.13 -2.79
C GLY A 37 -18.99 -3.62 -2.86
N GLY A 38 -18.31 -4.44 -2.05
CA GLY A 38 -18.49 -5.90 -2.01
C GLY A 38 -18.24 -6.57 -3.36
N THR A 39 -19.14 -7.47 -3.74
CA THR A 39 -19.08 -8.27 -4.98
C THR A 39 -19.84 -7.64 -6.16
N ALA A 40 -20.27 -6.38 -6.04
CA ALA A 40 -20.96 -5.70 -7.12
C ALA A 40 -20.08 -5.64 -8.38
N SER A 41 -20.72 -5.74 -9.56
CA SER A 41 -19.99 -5.71 -10.82
C SER A 41 -19.20 -4.39 -10.96
N PRO A 42 -17.91 -4.45 -11.30
CA PRO A 42 -17.08 -3.27 -11.37
C PRO A 42 -17.39 -2.42 -12.60
N THR A 43 -17.43 -1.10 -12.42
CA THR A 43 -17.35 -0.14 -13.52
C THR A 43 -15.88 0.21 -13.74
N VAL A 44 -15.35 -0.10 -14.91
CA VAL A 44 -13.99 0.28 -15.31
C VAL A 44 -13.99 1.74 -15.77
N VAL A 45 -13.04 2.53 -15.27
CA VAL A 45 -12.84 3.93 -15.64
C VAL A 45 -11.40 4.15 -16.11
N THR A 46 -11.25 4.91 -17.17
CA THR A 46 -9.97 5.20 -17.85
C THR A 46 -9.70 6.70 -18.00
N THR A 47 -10.70 7.54 -17.74
CA THR A 47 -10.59 8.99 -17.83
C THR A 47 -11.08 9.69 -16.56
N TYR A 48 -10.67 10.95 -16.38
CA TYR A 48 -11.13 11.76 -15.26
C TYR A 48 -12.66 11.95 -15.28
N ALA A 49 -13.26 12.13 -16.46
CA ALA A 49 -14.69 12.33 -16.60
C ALA A 49 -15.49 11.09 -16.16
N GLU A 50 -15.05 9.89 -16.55
CA GLU A 50 -15.65 8.62 -16.14
C GLU A 50 -15.50 8.40 -14.63
N LEU A 51 -14.29 8.60 -14.10
CA LEU A 51 -14.02 8.45 -12.68
C LEU A 51 -14.87 9.42 -11.85
N ARG A 52 -14.94 10.70 -12.24
CA ARG A 52 -15.77 11.72 -11.59
C ARG A 52 -17.27 11.36 -11.62
N ALA A 53 -17.75 10.82 -12.73
CA ALA A 53 -19.14 10.36 -12.82
C ALA A 53 -19.41 9.16 -11.89
N ALA A 54 -18.46 8.22 -11.80
CA ALA A 54 -18.61 7.00 -11.03
C ALA A 54 -18.58 7.23 -9.50
N VAL A 55 -17.72 8.13 -8.99
CA VAL A 55 -17.50 8.30 -7.54
C VAL A 55 -18.76 8.69 -6.77
N ASN A 56 -19.66 9.51 -7.34
CA ASN A 56 -20.91 9.92 -6.68
C ASN A 56 -22.16 9.21 -7.20
N ASN A 57 -22.04 8.36 -8.22
CA ASN A 57 -23.15 7.55 -8.68
C ASN A 57 -23.45 6.46 -7.65
N THR A 58 -24.61 6.54 -6.99
CA THR A 58 -24.99 5.63 -5.90
C THR A 58 -25.23 4.19 -6.34
N SER A 59 -25.53 3.97 -7.62
CA SER A 59 -25.68 2.63 -8.22
C SER A 59 -24.34 1.96 -8.53
N ILE A 60 -23.27 2.73 -8.76
CA ILE A 60 -21.93 2.18 -8.96
C ILE A 60 -21.28 1.96 -7.59
N LYS A 61 -21.08 0.69 -7.22
CA LYS A 61 -20.52 0.31 -5.92
C LYS A 61 -19.03 -0.03 -6.00
N VAL A 62 -18.57 -0.62 -7.10
CA VAL A 62 -17.16 -0.95 -7.33
C VAL A 62 -16.66 -0.22 -8.57
N ILE A 63 -15.56 0.51 -8.41
CA ILE A 63 -14.88 1.26 -9.47
C ILE A 63 -13.50 0.63 -9.68
N HIS A 64 -13.21 0.23 -10.91
CA HIS A 64 -11.87 -0.20 -11.33
C HIS A 64 -11.17 0.93 -12.08
N VAL A 65 -10.12 1.50 -11.51
CA VAL A 65 -9.29 2.51 -12.17
C VAL A 65 -8.26 1.80 -13.04
N SER A 66 -8.28 2.08 -14.35
CA SER A 66 -7.37 1.47 -15.32
C SER A 66 -6.44 2.51 -15.91
N GLY A 67 -5.13 2.23 -15.87
CA GLY A 67 -4.10 3.10 -16.43
C GLY A 67 -3.88 4.40 -15.65
N GLN A 68 -3.36 5.40 -16.34
CA GLN A 68 -3.02 6.70 -15.75
C GLN A 68 -4.10 7.72 -16.10
N ILE A 69 -4.66 8.37 -15.09
CA ILE A 69 -5.67 9.40 -15.23
C ILE A 69 -5.09 10.72 -14.74
N THR A 70 -4.72 11.59 -15.68
CA THR A 70 -4.31 12.97 -15.38
C THR A 70 -5.53 13.87 -15.26
N PHE A 71 -5.58 14.64 -14.17
CA PHE A 71 -6.69 15.53 -13.87
C PHE A 71 -6.52 16.82 -14.68
N PRO A 72 -7.60 17.40 -15.23
CA PRO A 72 -7.54 18.72 -15.85
C PRO A 72 -7.21 19.78 -14.78
N ALA A 73 -6.82 20.99 -15.21
CA ALA A 73 -6.66 22.12 -14.30
C ALA A 73 -7.94 22.34 -13.46
N GLY A 74 -7.79 22.56 -12.15
CA GLY A 74 -8.89 22.63 -11.20
C GLY A 74 -9.65 21.30 -10.98
N GLY A 75 -9.18 20.19 -11.55
CA GLY A 75 -9.78 18.88 -11.40
C GLY A 75 -9.51 18.29 -10.02
N ARG A 76 -10.57 17.91 -9.31
CA ARG A 76 -10.51 17.17 -8.04
C ARG A 76 -11.75 16.30 -7.89
N LEU A 77 -11.61 15.20 -7.16
CA LEU A 77 -12.72 14.31 -6.81
C LEU A 77 -13.16 14.55 -5.38
N THR A 78 -14.48 14.61 -5.19
CA THR A 78 -15.10 14.49 -3.86
C THR A 78 -16.08 13.34 -3.92
N LEU A 79 -15.82 12.29 -3.16
CA LEU A 79 -16.78 11.21 -2.89
C LEU A 79 -17.56 11.63 -1.64
N ASN A 80 -18.81 12.06 -1.82
CA ASN A 80 -19.61 12.66 -0.75
C ASN A 80 -20.89 11.87 -0.49
N ASN A 81 -21.24 11.69 0.77
CA ASN A 81 -22.46 11.00 1.20
C ASN A 81 -22.64 9.62 0.53
N GLN A 82 -21.55 8.86 0.36
CA GLN A 82 -21.60 7.51 -0.20
C GLN A 82 -21.44 6.47 0.90
N THR A 83 -22.06 5.32 0.68
CA THR A 83 -21.85 4.13 1.51
C THR A 83 -21.58 2.92 0.62
N ASN A 84 -20.78 1.99 1.15
CA ASN A 84 -20.45 0.72 0.50
C ASN A 84 -19.80 0.95 -0.87
N LYS A 85 -18.64 1.61 -0.88
CA LYS A 85 -17.94 1.99 -2.12
C LYS A 85 -16.54 1.39 -2.16
N SER A 86 -16.13 0.85 -3.31
CA SER A 86 -14.74 0.46 -3.57
C SER A 86 -14.18 1.24 -4.74
N ILE A 87 -12.98 1.82 -4.58
CA ILE A 87 -12.16 2.35 -5.67
C ILE A 87 -10.87 1.54 -5.71
N LEU A 88 -10.74 0.69 -6.71
CA LEU A 88 -9.68 -0.30 -6.82
C LEU A 88 -8.87 -0.01 -8.07
N GLY A 89 -7.56 0.13 -7.94
CA GLY A 89 -6.66 0.26 -9.07
C GLY A 89 -6.34 -1.11 -9.69
N LEU A 90 -6.44 -1.19 -11.01
CA LEU A 90 -5.79 -2.25 -11.78
C LEU A 90 -4.26 -2.05 -11.74
N ALA A 91 -3.50 -3.06 -12.17
CA ALA A 91 -2.04 -2.99 -12.19
C ALA A 91 -1.53 -1.69 -12.84
N GLY A 92 -0.77 -0.91 -12.08
CA GLY A 92 -0.21 0.37 -12.54
C GLY A 92 -1.20 1.54 -12.61
N ALA A 93 -2.35 1.46 -11.95
CA ALA A 93 -3.31 2.56 -11.87
C ALA A 93 -2.73 3.79 -11.16
N ARG A 94 -2.89 4.96 -11.78
CA ARG A 94 -2.38 6.24 -11.23
C ARG A 94 -3.41 7.35 -11.42
N LEU A 95 -3.60 8.16 -10.38
CA LEU A 95 -4.33 9.42 -10.43
C LEU A 95 -3.32 10.54 -10.27
N ILE A 96 -3.26 11.46 -11.23
CA ILE A 96 -2.20 12.45 -11.35
C ILE A 96 -2.81 13.85 -11.33
N SER A 97 -2.43 14.68 -10.36
CA SER A 97 -2.71 16.11 -10.33
C SER A 97 -1.42 16.90 -10.56
N THR A 98 -1.48 17.91 -11.43
CA THR A 98 -0.35 18.80 -11.74
C THR A 98 -0.63 20.26 -11.34
N ASP A 99 -1.72 20.50 -10.63
CA ASP A 99 -2.19 21.84 -10.28
C ASP A 99 -1.54 22.32 -8.98
N LEU A 100 -0.72 23.37 -9.07
CA LEU A 100 -0.02 23.98 -7.93
C LEU A 100 -0.84 25.06 -7.20
N THR A 101 -2.11 25.25 -7.56
CA THR A 101 -2.97 26.26 -6.93
C THR A 101 -3.66 25.71 -5.69
N ALA A 102 -3.96 26.59 -4.73
CA ALA A 102 -4.67 26.22 -3.52
C ALA A 102 -6.00 25.50 -3.81
N GLY A 103 -6.82 26.05 -4.73
CA GLY A 103 -8.13 25.52 -5.05
C GLY A 103 -8.14 24.28 -5.96
N GLY A 104 -7.14 24.15 -6.85
CA GLY A 104 -7.10 23.10 -7.87
C GLY A 104 -6.22 21.89 -7.54
N SER A 105 -5.33 22.01 -6.55
CA SER A 105 -4.49 20.91 -6.07
C SER A 105 -5.30 19.79 -5.40
N GLY A 106 -4.62 18.68 -5.13
CA GLY A 106 -5.18 17.47 -4.52
C GLY A 106 -5.85 16.53 -5.52
N ILE A 107 -6.32 15.37 -5.02
CA ILE A 107 -6.91 14.32 -5.88
C ILE A 107 -8.26 13.86 -5.35
N LEU A 108 -8.35 13.36 -4.12
CA LEU A 108 -9.58 12.72 -3.61
C LEU A 108 -9.92 13.13 -2.18
N THR A 109 -11.09 13.75 -2.00
CA THR A 109 -11.70 13.91 -0.67
C THR A 109 -12.82 12.89 -0.47
N LEU A 110 -12.71 12.03 0.53
CA LEU A 110 -13.84 11.28 1.08
C LEU A 110 -14.54 12.16 2.10
N LYS A 111 -15.84 12.38 1.92
CA LYS A 111 -16.62 13.25 2.80
C LYS A 111 -17.94 12.59 3.22
N ASN A 112 -18.26 12.66 4.51
CA ASN A 112 -19.56 12.19 5.05
C ASN A 112 -19.93 10.76 4.60
N SER A 113 -18.93 9.87 4.50
CA SER A 113 -19.09 8.57 3.84
C SER A 113 -18.68 7.43 4.77
N SER A 114 -19.20 6.23 4.51
CA SER A 114 -18.87 5.07 5.34
C SER A 114 -18.75 3.77 4.57
N ASN A 115 -18.01 2.82 5.13
CA ASN A 115 -17.69 1.55 4.49
C ASN A 115 -17.07 1.74 3.09
N VAL A 116 -15.88 2.36 3.06
CA VAL A 116 -15.16 2.68 1.82
C VAL A 116 -13.84 1.94 1.77
N LEU A 117 -13.57 1.27 0.64
CA LEU A 117 -12.29 0.63 0.33
C LEU A 117 -11.59 1.39 -0.80
N ILE A 118 -10.38 1.87 -0.55
CA ILE A 118 -9.49 2.44 -1.55
C ILE A 118 -8.26 1.53 -1.63
N LYS A 119 -7.94 1.03 -2.83
CA LYS A 119 -6.88 0.03 -2.96
C LYS A 119 -6.09 0.10 -4.25
N ASN A 120 -4.79 -0.15 -4.19
CA ASN A 120 -3.90 -0.34 -5.35
C ASN A 120 -3.80 0.85 -6.31
N ILE A 121 -3.81 2.08 -5.79
CA ILE A 121 -3.73 3.29 -6.61
C ILE A 121 -2.50 4.09 -6.22
N THR A 122 -1.76 4.58 -7.23
CA THR A 122 -0.78 5.65 -7.01
C THR A 122 -1.46 7.01 -7.13
N PHE A 123 -1.40 7.81 -6.07
CA PHE A 123 -1.79 9.21 -6.03
C PHE A 123 -0.54 10.06 -6.24
N GLU A 124 -0.45 10.76 -7.37
CA GLU A 124 0.66 11.63 -7.71
C GLU A 124 0.23 13.10 -7.69
N GLY A 125 0.76 13.85 -6.75
CA GLY A 125 0.56 15.29 -6.66
C GLY A 125 1.57 16.10 -7.49
N PRO A 126 1.40 17.43 -7.54
CA PRO A 126 2.22 18.32 -8.34
C PRO A 126 3.62 18.57 -7.75
N GLY A 127 3.86 18.22 -6.48
CA GLY A 127 5.05 18.57 -5.71
C GLY A 127 4.70 19.48 -4.51
N ALA A 128 5.51 19.39 -3.46
CA ALA A 128 5.30 20.12 -2.20
C ALA A 128 5.54 21.62 -2.39
N TYR A 129 4.46 22.39 -2.46
CA TYR A 129 4.45 23.85 -2.59
C TYR A 129 3.38 24.42 -1.67
N ASP A 130 3.80 25.05 -0.58
CA ASP A 130 2.88 25.42 0.49
C ASP A 130 2.00 26.63 0.12
N VAL A 131 0.84 26.39 -0.48
CA VAL A 131 -0.15 27.44 -0.79
C VAL A 131 -1.47 27.22 -0.06
N ASP A 132 -1.45 26.52 1.07
CA ASP A 132 -2.66 26.07 1.79
C ASP A 132 -3.63 25.33 0.84
N GLY A 133 -3.07 24.42 0.03
CA GLY A 133 -3.84 23.69 -0.97
C GLY A 133 -4.55 22.46 -0.41
N ASN A 134 -4.68 21.42 -1.24
CA ASN A 134 -5.34 20.19 -0.84
C ASN A 134 -4.41 18.99 -0.89
N ASP A 135 -4.76 18.00 -0.08
CA ASP A 135 -4.07 16.73 0.03
C ASP A 135 -4.23 15.89 -1.24
N ASN A 136 -3.27 14.98 -1.47
CA ASN A 136 -3.51 13.87 -2.39
C ASN A 136 -4.79 13.13 -2.00
N MET A 137 -4.97 12.82 -0.72
CA MET A 137 -6.24 12.30 -0.22
C MET A 137 -6.60 12.86 1.16
N THR A 138 -7.88 13.20 1.34
CA THR A 138 -8.43 13.63 2.62
C THR A 138 -9.58 12.71 3.01
N ILE A 139 -9.61 12.26 4.26
CA ILE A 139 -10.75 11.58 4.88
C ILE A 139 -11.40 12.55 5.88
N ASP A 140 -12.59 13.04 5.54
CA ASP A 140 -13.30 14.11 6.23
C ASP A 140 -14.67 13.60 6.69
N ASN A 141 -14.89 13.54 8.00
CA ASN A 141 -16.12 13.04 8.61
C ASN A 141 -16.59 11.68 8.04
N CYS A 142 -15.67 10.70 7.95
CA CYS A 142 -15.97 9.37 7.44
C CYS A 142 -15.80 8.28 8.50
N THR A 143 -16.45 7.13 8.33
CA THR A 143 -16.32 6.01 9.27
C THR A 143 -16.16 4.67 8.56
N ASN A 144 -15.35 3.75 9.10
CA ASN A 144 -15.08 2.45 8.46
C ASN A 144 -14.48 2.61 7.06
N VAL A 145 -13.27 3.15 7.01
CA VAL A 145 -12.50 3.31 5.76
C VAL A 145 -11.26 2.43 5.79
N TRP A 146 -10.99 1.77 4.67
CA TRP A 146 -9.77 1.00 4.48
C TRP A 146 -9.00 1.52 3.26
N VAL A 147 -7.76 1.95 3.49
CA VAL A 147 -6.80 2.29 2.45
C VAL A 147 -5.72 1.22 2.43
N ASP A 148 -5.59 0.49 1.33
CA ASP A 148 -4.70 -0.68 1.24
C ASP A 148 -3.84 -0.63 -0.01
N HIS A 149 -2.54 -0.94 0.09
CA HIS A 149 -1.66 -1.02 -1.10
C HIS A 149 -1.70 0.24 -1.96
N CYS A 150 -1.81 1.43 -1.39
CA CYS A 150 -1.71 2.67 -2.16
C CYS A 150 -0.28 3.20 -2.14
N THR A 151 0.09 3.98 -3.16
CA THR A 151 1.29 4.81 -3.12
C THR A 151 0.85 6.26 -3.15
N PHE A 152 1.26 7.07 -2.20
CA PHE A 152 1.05 8.52 -2.21
C PHE A 152 2.40 9.19 -2.43
N GLN A 153 2.48 10.00 -3.49
CA GLN A 153 3.69 10.70 -3.85
C GLN A 153 3.44 12.18 -4.14
N ASP A 154 4.38 13.01 -3.73
CA ASP A 154 4.49 14.41 -4.17
C ASP A 154 3.25 15.27 -3.92
N ALA A 155 2.56 15.06 -2.79
CA ALA A 155 1.46 15.93 -2.41
C ALA A 155 1.88 17.40 -2.36
N LEU A 156 0.91 18.29 -2.62
CA LEU A 156 1.11 19.72 -2.45
C LEU A 156 1.05 20.11 -0.97
N ASP A 157 -0.02 19.66 -0.29
CA ASP A 157 -0.23 19.77 1.16
C ASP A 157 0.13 18.42 1.82
N GLY A 158 -0.85 17.63 2.27
CA GLY A 158 -0.67 16.28 2.83
C GLY A 158 -0.74 15.14 1.80
N ASN A 159 -0.04 14.04 2.03
CA ASN A 159 -0.23 12.81 1.26
C ASN A 159 -1.57 12.13 1.60
N LEU A 160 -1.88 11.98 2.89
CA LEU A 160 -3.15 11.46 3.36
C LEU A 160 -3.47 12.01 4.75
N ASP A 161 -4.49 12.86 4.80
CA ASP A 161 -4.96 13.51 6.03
C ASP A 161 -6.34 12.98 6.46
N ILE A 162 -6.56 12.93 7.78
CA ILE A 162 -7.78 12.40 8.39
C ILE A 162 -8.27 13.37 9.45
N LYS A 163 -9.49 13.89 9.31
CA LYS A 163 -10.00 14.96 10.17
C LYS A 163 -11.51 14.92 10.37
N ASN A 164 -12.00 15.86 11.19
CA ASN A 164 -13.40 16.20 11.35
C ASN A 164 -14.28 15.04 11.84
N GLY A 165 -13.87 14.34 12.90
CA GLY A 165 -14.63 13.26 13.52
C GLY A 165 -14.55 11.93 12.77
N SER A 166 -13.66 11.83 11.78
CA SER A 166 -13.40 10.57 11.08
C SER A 166 -12.96 9.46 12.03
N ASP A 167 -13.35 8.22 11.76
CA ASP A 167 -13.23 7.17 12.77
C ASP A 167 -13.21 5.74 12.21
N LEU A 168 -12.63 4.81 12.95
CA LEU A 168 -12.53 3.39 12.57
C LEU A 168 -11.87 3.21 11.19
N ILE A 169 -10.62 3.65 11.09
CA ILE A 169 -9.88 3.67 9.82
C ILE A 169 -8.69 2.71 9.91
N THR A 170 -8.37 2.07 8.79
CA THR A 170 -7.14 1.29 8.66
C THR A 170 -6.45 1.67 7.37
N ILE A 171 -5.15 1.94 7.49
CA ILE A 171 -4.24 2.16 6.39
C ILE A 171 -3.24 1.01 6.45
N SER A 172 -3.19 0.18 5.41
CA SER A 172 -2.28 -0.95 5.37
C SER A 172 -1.47 -0.98 4.10
N TRP A 173 -0.25 -1.50 4.17
CA TRP A 173 0.59 -1.76 3.00
C TRP A 173 0.79 -0.55 2.09
N THR A 174 0.71 0.65 2.65
CA THR A 174 0.68 1.89 1.88
C THR A 174 2.03 2.57 1.95
N LYS A 175 2.52 3.04 0.81
CA LYS A 175 3.79 3.76 0.70
C LYS A 175 3.56 5.26 0.57
N PHE A 176 4.35 6.05 1.28
CA PHE A 176 4.37 7.51 1.26
C PHE A 176 5.76 7.99 0.86
N GLU A 177 5.86 8.86 -0.13
CA GLU A 177 7.12 9.42 -0.59
C GLU A 177 6.98 10.83 -1.19
N TYR A 178 8.11 11.51 -1.34
CA TYR A 178 8.25 12.75 -2.10
C TYR A 178 9.49 12.60 -2.98
N LEU A 179 9.27 12.53 -4.28
CA LEU A 179 10.29 12.31 -5.30
C LEU A 179 10.67 13.64 -5.99
N LYS A 180 9.82 14.65 -5.89
CA LYS A 180 10.06 16.02 -6.38
C LYS A 180 10.71 16.86 -5.28
N ALA A 181 11.57 17.79 -5.68
CA ALA A 181 12.12 18.78 -4.77
C ALA A 181 10.99 19.68 -4.23
N PRO A 182 11.04 20.09 -2.95
CA PRO A 182 10.09 21.06 -2.42
C PRO A 182 10.26 22.41 -3.13
N ILE A 183 9.17 23.14 -3.28
CA ILE A 183 9.11 24.44 -3.92
C ILE A 183 8.99 25.50 -2.79
N PRO A 184 9.99 26.37 -2.60
CA PRO A 184 9.93 27.41 -1.58
C PRO A 184 9.05 28.59 -1.99
N GLY A 185 8.71 29.47 -1.02
CA GLY A 185 8.04 30.74 -1.28
C GLY A 185 6.53 30.68 -1.49
N GLY A 186 5.88 29.58 -1.12
CA GLY A 186 4.42 29.47 -1.11
C GLY A 186 3.78 30.29 0.00
N SER A 187 2.49 30.62 -0.16
CA SER A 187 1.75 31.49 0.76
C SER A 187 1.45 30.89 2.14
N GLY A 188 1.48 29.56 2.30
CA GLY A 188 1.24 28.86 3.57
C GLY A 188 2.45 28.89 4.52
N GLY A 189 3.61 29.37 4.04
CA GLY A 189 4.73 29.78 4.88
C GLY A 189 5.82 28.73 5.12
N SER A 190 5.67 27.49 4.62
CA SER A 190 6.73 26.48 4.62
C SER A 190 7.51 26.47 3.30
N ASN A 191 8.83 26.54 3.39
CA ASN A 191 9.72 26.33 2.24
C ASN A 191 9.92 24.84 1.89
N ASP A 192 9.44 23.94 2.74
CA ASP A 192 9.53 22.49 2.54
C ASP A 192 8.34 21.80 3.20
N HIS A 193 7.22 21.80 2.49
CA HIS A 193 5.94 21.25 2.94
C HIS A 193 5.78 19.74 2.62
N ARG A 194 6.86 18.97 2.75
CA ARG A 194 6.81 17.50 2.59
C ARG A 194 6.27 16.83 3.87
N PHE A 195 5.06 17.23 4.26
CA PHE A 195 4.37 16.82 5.47
C PHE A 195 3.36 15.73 5.10
N SER A 196 3.55 14.50 5.57
CA SER A 196 2.85 13.36 4.95
C SER A 196 1.42 13.16 5.43
N ASN A 197 1.20 13.06 6.74
CA ASN A 197 -0.06 12.58 7.30
C ASN A 197 -0.44 13.34 8.58
N LEU A 198 -1.49 14.16 8.51
CA LEU A 198 -2.09 14.82 9.66
C LEU A 198 -3.40 14.13 10.07
N PHE A 199 -3.46 13.68 11.32
CA PHE A 199 -4.68 13.13 11.93
C PHE A 199 -5.18 14.10 13.01
N GLY A 200 -6.31 14.75 12.74
CA GLY A 200 -6.87 15.85 13.55
C GLY A 200 -6.25 17.21 13.21
N SER A 201 -7.07 18.13 12.70
CA SER A 201 -6.62 19.41 12.11
C SER A 201 -6.25 20.48 13.13
N SER A 202 -6.92 20.55 14.27
CA SER A 202 -6.69 21.56 15.31
C SER A 202 -6.80 21.00 16.72
N ASP A 203 -6.16 21.66 17.69
CA ASP A 203 -6.34 21.40 19.13
C ASP A 203 -7.72 21.90 19.63
N SER A 204 -8.43 22.69 18.81
CA SER A 204 -9.77 23.22 19.08
C SER A 204 -10.90 22.39 18.48
N ASP A 205 -10.59 21.37 17.68
CA ASP A 205 -11.60 20.56 16.96
C ASP A 205 -12.17 19.48 17.89
N THR A 206 -12.94 19.91 18.90
CA THR A 206 -13.44 19.02 19.97
C THR A 206 -14.32 17.87 19.46
N GLN A 207 -14.84 17.96 18.23
CA GLN A 207 -15.52 16.86 17.54
C GLN A 207 -14.64 15.61 17.29
N ASP A 208 -13.31 15.76 17.32
CA ASP A 208 -12.35 14.66 17.20
C ASP A 208 -12.18 13.87 18.52
N SER A 209 -12.66 14.41 19.65
CA SER A 209 -12.58 13.74 20.95
C SER A 209 -13.35 12.41 20.94
N GLY A 210 -12.65 11.33 21.31
CA GLY A 210 -13.20 9.96 21.25
C GLY A 210 -13.31 9.36 19.84
N LYS A 211 -12.81 10.06 18.82
CA LYS A 211 -12.78 9.65 17.41
C LYS A 211 -11.32 9.44 16.95
N LEU A 212 -11.07 9.52 15.64
CA LEU A 212 -9.75 9.34 15.01
C LEU A 212 -9.08 8.03 15.43
N ARG A 213 -9.86 6.96 15.58
CA ARG A 213 -9.36 5.62 15.86
C ARG A 213 -8.82 5.01 14.56
N ILE A 214 -7.50 5.00 14.43
CA ILE A 214 -6.81 4.72 13.17
C ILE A 214 -5.73 3.65 13.40
N THR A 215 -5.64 2.67 12.52
CA THR A 215 -4.52 1.73 12.49
C THR A 215 -3.67 1.99 11.25
N MET A 216 -2.35 2.11 11.40
CA MET A 216 -1.42 2.04 10.28
C MET A 216 -0.56 0.80 10.43
N GLN A 217 -0.64 -0.11 9.44
CA GLN A 217 0.05 -1.39 9.48
C GLN A 217 0.84 -1.65 8.20
N TYR A 218 2.11 -2.07 8.29
CA TYR A 218 2.96 -2.33 7.11
C TYR A 218 3.09 -1.14 6.15
N CYS A 219 2.94 0.09 6.66
CA CYS A 219 3.12 1.29 5.87
C CYS A 219 4.61 1.64 5.77
N TRP A 220 4.97 2.33 4.69
CA TRP A 220 6.33 2.75 4.41
C TRP A 220 6.40 4.25 4.18
N TRP A 221 7.08 4.98 5.06
CA TRP A 221 7.51 6.36 4.80
C TRP A 221 8.93 6.36 4.26
N GLY A 222 9.05 6.57 2.96
CA GLY A 222 10.30 6.47 2.23
C GLY A 222 10.88 7.82 1.85
N ASN A 223 11.55 7.83 0.69
CA ASN A 223 12.28 8.97 0.14
C ASN A 223 11.51 10.29 0.26
N GLY A 224 12.20 11.33 0.73
CA GLY A 224 11.72 12.70 0.70
C GLY A 224 10.66 13.06 1.74
N VAL A 225 10.10 12.11 2.49
CA VAL A 225 9.14 12.46 3.55
C VAL A 225 9.87 13.18 4.68
N ARG A 226 9.42 14.39 5.04
CA ARG A 226 10.12 15.24 6.00
C ARG A 226 9.47 15.23 7.37
N GLU A 227 8.14 15.30 7.45
CA GLU A 227 7.41 15.39 8.71
C GLU A 227 6.06 14.66 8.66
N ARG A 228 5.43 14.53 9.83
CA ARG A 228 4.08 14.01 10.04
C ARG A 228 3.95 12.57 9.52
N MET A 229 4.60 11.62 10.20
CA MET A 229 4.57 10.19 9.88
C MET A 229 3.95 9.33 11.01
N PRO A 230 2.68 9.51 11.42
CA PRO A 230 1.82 10.68 11.27
C PRO A 230 2.07 11.74 12.36
N ARG A 231 1.43 12.90 12.25
CA ARG A 231 1.17 13.80 13.38
C ARG A 231 -0.29 13.64 13.82
N VAL A 232 -0.51 13.41 15.12
CA VAL A 232 -1.82 13.02 15.65
C VAL A 232 -2.31 14.00 16.70
N ARG A 233 -3.62 14.26 16.69
CA ARG A 233 -4.39 14.86 17.78
C ARG A 233 -5.59 13.98 18.12
N TYR A 234 -5.99 13.93 19.39
CA TYR A 234 -7.10 13.19 20.01
C TYR A 234 -7.11 11.67 19.84
N GLY A 235 -6.74 11.17 18.66
CA GLY A 235 -6.99 9.83 18.22
C GLY A 235 -6.24 8.76 19.00
N LYS A 236 -6.89 7.59 19.08
CA LYS A 236 -6.26 6.33 19.49
C LYS A 236 -5.66 5.67 18.27
N VAL A 237 -4.36 5.86 18.05
CA VAL A 237 -3.70 5.41 16.81
C VAL A 237 -2.77 4.24 17.11
N HIS A 238 -2.97 3.14 16.39
CA HIS A 238 -2.09 1.97 16.45
C HIS A 238 -1.15 1.99 15.24
N LEU A 239 0.14 2.24 15.49
CA LEU A 239 1.21 2.20 14.50
C LEU A 239 1.96 0.87 14.65
N LEU A 240 1.66 -0.10 13.79
CA LEU A 240 2.15 -1.48 13.89
C LEU A 240 2.95 -1.91 12.67
N ASN A 241 4.12 -2.54 12.83
CA ASN A 241 4.88 -3.15 11.72
C ASN A 241 5.21 -2.17 10.57
N ASN A 242 5.44 -0.89 10.85
CA ASN A 242 5.73 0.10 9.82
C ASN A 242 7.23 0.36 9.65
N TYR A 243 7.62 0.80 8.45
CA TYR A 243 9.00 1.14 8.11
C TYR A 243 9.14 2.64 7.84
N PHE A 244 10.09 3.27 8.54
CA PHE A 244 10.43 4.69 8.40
C PHE A 244 11.86 4.84 7.91
N ASN A 245 12.03 5.34 6.69
CA ASN A 245 13.34 5.49 6.07
C ASN A 245 13.38 6.69 5.13
N SER A 246 13.62 7.87 5.72
CA SER A 246 13.81 9.11 4.99
C SER A 246 14.99 9.90 5.55
N SER A 247 16.03 10.07 4.73
CA SER A 247 17.26 10.79 5.10
C SER A 247 17.05 12.29 5.31
N VAL A 248 15.93 12.85 4.83
CA VAL A 248 15.56 14.27 5.00
C VAL A 248 14.58 14.50 6.14
N SER A 249 14.24 13.45 6.90
CA SER A 249 13.28 13.56 8.01
C SER A 249 13.70 14.62 9.03
N ASN A 250 12.74 15.40 9.49
CA ASN A 250 12.87 16.27 10.64
C ASN A 250 12.29 15.60 11.90
N TYR A 251 11.13 14.95 11.76
CA TYR A 251 10.57 14.00 12.73
C TYR A 251 9.67 12.98 12.02
N CYS A 252 9.49 11.80 12.63
CA CYS A 252 8.54 10.80 12.14
C CYS A 252 7.19 10.95 12.85
N ILE A 253 6.99 10.25 13.97
CA ILE A 253 5.72 10.23 14.69
C ILE A 253 5.66 11.42 15.63
N TYR A 254 4.54 12.15 15.62
CA TYR A 254 4.30 13.23 16.58
C TYR A 254 2.98 13.00 17.34
N ALA A 255 3.10 12.66 18.62
CA ALA A 255 2.00 12.68 19.58
C ALA A 255 1.67 14.12 19.98
N GLY A 256 0.68 14.71 19.30
CA GLY A 256 0.15 16.04 19.55
C GLY A 256 -0.91 16.07 20.68
N TYR A 257 -1.77 17.09 20.64
CA TYR A 257 -2.84 17.30 21.61
C TYR A 257 -3.73 16.06 21.79
N GLN A 258 -3.83 15.56 23.03
CA GLN A 258 -4.63 14.39 23.45
C GLN A 258 -4.40 13.11 22.64
N ALA A 259 -3.28 12.98 21.94
CA ALA A 259 -2.96 11.77 21.19
C ALA A 259 -2.68 10.58 22.13
N ASP A 260 -3.22 9.41 21.79
CA ASP A 260 -3.03 8.15 22.51
C ASP A 260 -2.48 7.10 21.52
N LEU A 261 -1.16 6.96 21.48
CA LEU A 261 -0.46 6.19 20.46
C LEU A 261 0.11 4.90 21.01
N LEU A 262 -0.29 3.76 20.42
CA LEU A 262 0.43 2.50 20.55
C LEU A 262 1.37 2.36 19.36
N ILE A 263 2.67 2.45 19.62
CA ILE A 263 3.74 2.40 18.62
C ILE A 263 4.44 1.07 18.81
N GLU A 264 4.01 0.07 18.06
CA GLU A 264 4.37 -1.32 18.28
C GLU A 264 5.09 -1.93 17.06
N SER A 265 6.22 -2.60 17.28
CA SER A 265 6.95 -3.31 16.22
C SER A 265 7.25 -2.51 14.97
N ASN A 266 7.75 -1.28 15.09
CA ASN A 266 8.15 -0.49 13.92
C ASN A 266 9.67 -0.50 13.74
N TYR A 267 10.11 -0.27 12.50
CA TYR A 267 11.53 -0.17 12.14
C TYR A 267 11.84 1.24 11.63
N PHE A 268 12.72 1.94 12.34
CA PHE A 268 13.19 3.28 12.01
C PHE A 268 14.64 3.22 11.57
N GLU A 269 14.95 3.75 10.39
CA GLU A 269 16.29 3.67 9.81
C GLU A 269 16.75 5.02 9.23
N GLY A 270 17.84 5.55 9.78
CA GLY A 270 18.47 6.77 9.26
C GLY A 270 17.58 8.02 9.38
N VAL A 271 16.60 8.01 10.29
CA VAL A 271 15.65 9.11 10.49
C VAL A 271 16.00 9.98 11.71
N LYS A 272 15.57 11.24 11.69
CA LYS A 272 15.70 12.18 12.80
C LYS A 272 14.40 12.26 13.59
N ASN A 273 14.52 12.40 14.91
CA ASN A 273 13.41 12.46 15.87
C ASN A 273 12.31 11.42 15.55
N PRO A 274 12.61 10.11 15.62
CA PRO A 274 11.62 9.07 15.40
C PRO A 274 10.31 9.31 16.16
N ILE A 275 10.41 9.72 17.44
CA ILE A 275 9.28 9.96 18.33
C ILE A 275 9.36 11.38 18.85
N ARG A 276 8.37 12.20 18.50
CA ARG A 276 8.18 13.55 19.03
C ARG A 276 6.92 13.61 19.88
N LEU A 277 7.01 14.27 21.02
CA LEU A 277 5.92 14.42 21.98
C LEU A 277 5.58 15.91 22.15
N GLU A 278 4.30 16.22 22.24
CA GLU A 278 3.82 17.55 22.61
C GLU A 278 4.20 17.86 24.06
N THR A 279 4.46 19.12 24.37
CA THR A 279 4.73 19.48 25.77
C THR A 279 3.43 19.46 26.57
N GLY A 280 3.28 18.47 27.45
CA GLY A 280 2.27 18.44 28.51
C GLY A 280 0.82 18.11 28.11
N ASN A 281 0.53 17.88 26.82
CA ASN A 281 -0.86 17.79 26.33
C ASN A 281 -1.24 16.53 25.57
N PHE A 282 -0.33 15.57 25.34
CA PHE A 282 -0.68 14.25 24.78
C PHE A 282 -1.11 13.28 25.89
N THR A 283 -1.85 12.23 25.54
CA THR A 283 -2.30 11.20 26.50
C THR A 283 -1.24 10.12 26.70
N ALA A 284 -0.80 9.49 25.60
CA ALA A 284 0.25 8.47 25.65
C ALA A 284 0.95 8.33 24.29
N ALA A 285 2.20 7.90 24.33
CA ALA A 285 2.97 7.39 23.21
C ALA A 285 3.77 6.18 23.70
N GLN A 286 3.13 5.03 23.75
CA GLN A 286 3.73 3.81 24.26
C GLN A 286 4.54 3.11 23.17
N LEU A 287 5.80 2.82 23.47
CA LEU A 287 6.70 2.07 22.59
C LEU A 287 6.74 0.60 23.01
N VAL A 288 6.49 -0.31 22.07
CA VAL A 288 6.58 -1.76 22.28
C VAL A 288 7.38 -2.39 21.13
N ASP A 289 8.51 -3.04 21.44
CA ASP A 289 9.33 -3.75 20.44
C ASP A 289 9.70 -2.89 19.21
N ASN A 290 10.21 -1.66 19.35
CA ASN A 290 10.61 -0.89 18.15
C ASN A 290 12.12 -1.00 17.90
N THR A 291 12.51 -1.04 16.62
CA THR A 291 13.90 -1.04 16.19
C THR A 291 14.32 0.33 15.66
N PHE A 292 15.44 0.85 16.17
CA PHE A 292 16.01 2.14 15.75
C PHE A 292 17.45 1.94 15.28
N VAL A 293 17.72 2.16 13.99
CA VAL A 293 19.04 1.97 13.37
C VAL A 293 19.53 3.26 12.75
N GLY A 294 20.66 3.78 13.23
CA GLY A 294 21.25 5.01 12.71
C GLY A 294 20.36 6.25 12.85
N THR A 295 19.45 6.25 13.83
CA THR A 295 18.54 7.39 14.09
C THR A 295 19.21 8.44 14.96
N SER A 296 18.74 9.69 14.89
CA SER A 296 19.19 10.79 15.75
C SER A 296 18.02 11.52 16.41
N GLY A 297 18.27 12.28 17.48
CA GLY A 297 17.23 13.03 18.19
C GLY A 297 16.36 12.15 19.11
N THR A 298 15.08 12.51 19.27
CA THR A 298 14.19 11.88 20.25
C THR A 298 13.58 10.56 19.76
N ALA A 299 13.72 9.51 20.58
CA ALA A 299 13.18 8.17 20.30
C ALA A 299 12.48 7.55 21.54
N THR A 300 12.04 8.38 22.47
CA THR A 300 11.43 7.97 23.74
C THR A 300 9.93 8.25 23.77
N GLY A 301 9.17 7.28 24.26
CA GLY A 301 7.74 7.37 24.50
C GLY A 301 7.42 7.79 25.94
N SER A 302 6.13 7.91 26.25
CA SER A 302 5.65 8.21 27.60
C SER A 302 4.22 7.73 27.79
N GLY A 303 3.88 7.27 28.99
CA GLY A 303 2.55 6.78 29.35
C GLY A 303 2.25 5.38 28.80
N THR A 304 1.06 4.90 29.17
CA THR A 304 0.50 3.62 28.70
C THR A 304 -0.64 3.95 27.75
N ALA A 305 -0.56 3.41 26.54
CA ALA A 305 -1.58 3.64 25.53
C ALA A 305 -2.82 2.74 25.76
N PHE A 306 -3.87 2.99 24.99
CA PHE A 306 -5.03 2.11 24.93
C PHE A 306 -4.65 0.64 24.60
N THR A 307 -5.45 -0.30 25.11
CA THR A 307 -5.40 -1.70 24.67
C THR A 307 -6.25 -1.88 23.42
N PRO A 308 -5.70 -2.38 22.30
CA PRO A 308 -6.48 -2.65 21.10
C PRO A 308 -7.63 -3.65 21.36
N PRO A 309 -8.88 -3.34 20.97
CA PRO A 309 -10.02 -4.26 21.14
C PRO A 309 -10.11 -5.33 20.03
N TYR A 310 -9.05 -5.51 19.25
CA TYR A 310 -8.97 -6.40 18.11
C TYR A 310 -7.68 -7.23 18.15
N SER A 311 -7.70 -8.39 17.52
CA SER A 311 -6.49 -9.18 17.28
C SER A 311 -5.82 -8.74 15.98
N ILE A 312 -4.51 -8.54 16.03
CA ILE A 312 -3.72 -8.14 14.86
C ILE A 312 -2.34 -8.79 14.92
N ASN A 313 -1.83 -9.22 13.77
CA ASN A 313 -0.54 -9.90 13.72
C ASN A 313 0.62 -8.93 13.90
N LYS A 314 1.35 -9.08 15.00
CA LYS A 314 2.64 -8.44 15.24
C LYS A 314 3.76 -9.37 14.78
N ILE A 315 4.67 -8.85 13.96
CA ILE A 315 5.92 -9.55 13.63
C ILE A 315 7.05 -9.01 14.51
N ALA A 316 8.21 -9.67 14.53
CA ALA A 316 9.38 -9.11 15.18
C ALA A 316 9.82 -7.83 14.46
N SER A 317 10.17 -6.80 15.20
CA SER A 317 10.48 -5.49 14.61
C SER A 317 11.65 -5.50 13.63
N GLN A 318 12.60 -6.41 13.79
CA GLN A 318 13.73 -6.61 12.87
C GLN A 318 13.30 -7.11 11.49
N ASP A 319 12.19 -7.85 11.39
CA ASP A 319 11.70 -8.41 10.12
C ASP A 319 10.87 -7.38 9.32
N VAL A 320 10.48 -6.28 9.95
CA VAL A 320 9.56 -5.27 9.40
C VAL A 320 10.11 -4.64 8.13
N LYS A 321 11.39 -4.25 8.11
CA LYS A 321 12.00 -3.60 6.94
C LYS A 321 11.85 -4.49 5.69
N GLN A 322 12.33 -5.72 5.75
CA GLN A 322 12.26 -6.65 4.61
C GLN A 322 10.81 -6.92 4.20
N THR A 323 9.95 -7.13 5.20
CA THR A 323 8.53 -7.43 5.02
C THR A 323 7.79 -6.30 4.31
N VAL A 324 7.96 -5.06 4.76
CA VAL A 324 7.32 -3.87 4.20
C VAL A 324 7.85 -3.59 2.80
N MET A 325 9.17 -3.67 2.60
CA MET A 325 9.78 -3.45 1.28
C MET A 325 9.32 -4.46 0.22
N ALA A 326 8.83 -5.63 0.62
CA ALA A 326 8.34 -6.65 -0.30
C ALA A 326 6.94 -6.37 -0.86
N GLY A 327 6.12 -5.54 -0.19
CA GLY A 327 4.70 -5.43 -0.52
C GLY A 327 4.07 -4.04 -0.43
N ALA A 328 4.70 -3.05 0.23
CA ALA A 328 4.06 -1.75 0.39
C ALA A 328 4.02 -0.94 -0.91
N GLY A 329 2.87 -0.30 -1.15
CA GLY A 329 2.59 0.51 -2.34
C GLY A 329 1.57 -0.12 -3.29
N ALA A 330 1.27 0.60 -4.36
CA ALA A 330 0.42 0.15 -5.47
C ALA A 330 1.14 -0.87 -6.36
N VAL A 331 1.34 -2.08 -5.82
CA VAL A 331 2.13 -3.16 -6.43
C VAL A 331 1.29 -4.36 -6.87
N LEU A 332 -0.01 -4.36 -6.60
CA LEU A 332 -0.89 -5.51 -6.88
C LEU A 332 -1.18 -5.63 -8.38
N LEU A 333 -1.37 -6.88 -8.82
CA LEU A 333 -1.60 -7.19 -10.22
C LEU A 333 -3.09 -7.31 -10.53
N GLN A 334 -3.88 -7.75 -9.55
CA GLN A 334 -5.33 -7.86 -9.63
C GLN A 334 -6.00 -7.18 -8.43
N PRO A 335 -7.22 -6.61 -8.60
CA PRO A 335 -7.97 -5.99 -7.51
C PRO A 335 -8.30 -6.92 -6.34
N THR A 336 -8.39 -8.23 -6.61
CA THR A 336 -8.65 -9.27 -5.63
C THR A 336 -7.39 -9.71 -4.87
N ASP A 337 -6.21 -9.27 -5.30
CA ASP A 337 -4.97 -9.65 -4.63
C ASP A 337 -4.98 -9.08 -3.20
N CYS A 338 -4.68 -9.95 -2.25
CA CYS A 338 -4.19 -9.55 -0.95
C CYS A 338 -2.69 -9.79 -1.00
N VAL A 339 -1.85 -8.90 -0.48
CA VAL A 339 -0.48 -9.34 -0.16
C VAL A 339 -0.62 -10.41 0.90
N PHE A 340 -0.58 -11.65 0.43
CA PHE A 340 0.01 -12.75 1.16
C PHE A 340 1.49 -12.43 1.24
N LEU A 341 1.87 -11.62 2.23
CA LEU A 341 2.95 -12.15 3.04
C LEU A 341 2.43 -13.50 3.51
N SER A 342 3.12 -14.56 3.19
CA SER A 342 2.98 -15.78 3.97
C SER A 342 3.28 -15.43 5.43
N THR A 343 2.26 -15.06 6.20
CA THR A 343 2.32 -15.13 7.66
C THR A 343 2.41 -16.61 7.97
N ASN A 344 3.66 -17.10 8.08
CA ASN A 344 4.15 -18.27 8.81
C ASN A 344 5.29 -19.03 8.11
N GLU A 345 6.39 -18.37 7.74
CA GLU A 345 7.70 -19.04 7.77
C GLU A 345 8.81 -18.08 8.22
N ILE A 346 8.74 -17.61 9.48
CA ILE A 346 9.98 -17.50 10.27
C ILE A 346 10.39 -18.94 10.61
N ASN A 347 10.80 -19.67 9.56
CA ASN A 347 11.48 -20.97 9.54
C ASN A 347 11.69 -21.46 8.09
N SER A 348 12.11 -20.60 7.15
CA SER A 348 12.41 -21.02 5.77
C SER A 348 13.90 -20.90 5.41
N LYS A 349 14.76 -21.61 6.16
CA LYS A 349 15.89 -22.30 5.52
C LYS A 349 15.46 -23.64 4.91
N SER A 350 14.19 -23.78 4.53
CA SER A 350 13.56 -25.01 4.05
C SER A 350 12.76 -24.82 2.75
N LYS A 351 12.25 -23.61 2.45
CA LYS A 351 11.56 -23.31 1.19
C LYS A 351 12.55 -22.75 0.17
N SER A 352 12.43 -23.20 -1.07
CA SER A 352 13.36 -22.83 -2.12
C SER A 352 13.16 -21.38 -2.54
N ASP A 353 14.12 -20.51 -2.25
CA ASP A 353 14.13 -19.12 -2.70
C ASP A 353 14.89 -19.02 -4.02
N PHE A 354 14.37 -18.24 -4.97
CA PHE A 354 14.99 -18.04 -6.28
C PHE A 354 15.04 -16.54 -6.56
N LEU A 355 16.18 -16.04 -7.02
CA LEU A 355 16.38 -14.62 -7.32
C LEU A 355 17.22 -14.44 -8.57
N PHE A 356 16.65 -13.81 -9.58
CA PHE A 356 17.34 -13.40 -10.80
C PHE A 356 17.99 -12.03 -10.66
N TYR A 357 19.25 -11.93 -11.09
CA TYR A 357 20.04 -10.70 -11.06
C TYR A 357 21.11 -10.67 -12.19
N PRO A 358 21.48 -9.48 -12.72
CA PRO A 358 20.87 -8.18 -12.45
C PRO A 358 19.45 -8.10 -13.01
N ASN A 359 18.64 -7.18 -12.48
CA ASN A 359 17.32 -6.85 -13.01
C ASN A 359 17.14 -5.33 -12.92
N PRO A 360 17.13 -4.59 -14.04
CA PRO A 360 17.12 -5.04 -15.44
C PRO A 360 18.37 -5.81 -15.91
N ALA A 361 18.19 -6.70 -16.89
CA ALA A 361 19.26 -7.48 -17.55
C ALA A 361 19.31 -7.17 -19.06
N SER A 362 20.47 -7.36 -19.70
CA SER A 362 20.65 -7.12 -21.15
C SER A 362 21.00 -8.40 -21.91
N GLU A 363 22.15 -8.99 -21.62
CA GLU A 363 22.68 -10.13 -22.39
C GLU A 363 22.68 -11.44 -21.61
N GLN A 364 22.90 -11.33 -20.30
CA GLN A 364 23.01 -12.44 -19.38
C GLN A 364 22.30 -12.10 -18.07
N ILE A 365 21.86 -13.16 -17.39
CA ILE A 365 21.30 -13.08 -16.04
C ILE A 365 21.82 -14.25 -15.22
N SER A 366 21.84 -14.09 -13.90
CA SER A 366 22.23 -15.12 -12.96
C SER A 366 21.05 -15.44 -12.04
N LEU A 367 20.98 -16.67 -11.57
CA LEU A 367 19.99 -17.13 -10.59
C LEU A 367 20.73 -17.46 -9.29
N LYS A 368 20.41 -16.75 -8.21
CA LYS A 368 20.74 -17.17 -6.85
C LYS A 368 19.57 -17.99 -6.33
N ALA A 369 19.84 -19.18 -5.80
CA ALA A 369 18.78 -20.04 -5.30
C ALA A 369 19.16 -20.75 -4.01
N PHE A 370 18.22 -20.88 -3.07
CA PHE A 370 18.28 -21.89 -2.02
C PHE A 370 17.42 -23.08 -2.45
N SER A 371 17.92 -24.30 -2.27
CA SER A 371 17.18 -25.52 -2.58
C SER A 371 17.13 -26.43 -1.35
N GLY A 372 15.94 -26.88 -0.95
CA GLY A 372 15.77 -27.77 0.20
C GLY A 372 16.31 -29.20 -0.03
N ASN A 373 16.47 -29.61 -1.29
CA ASN A 373 16.94 -30.91 -1.75
C ASN A 373 17.78 -30.76 -3.04
N ASN A 374 18.36 -31.87 -3.51
CA ASN A 374 18.90 -31.92 -4.86
C ASN A 374 17.72 -32.06 -5.83
N GLN A 375 17.63 -31.20 -6.85
CA GLN A 375 16.51 -31.21 -7.80
C GLN A 375 16.91 -30.64 -9.16
N SER A 376 16.21 -31.09 -10.20
CA SER A 376 16.31 -30.51 -11.54
C SER A 376 15.45 -29.26 -11.66
N ILE A 377 15.94 -28.29 -12.42
CA ILE A 377 15.22 -27.05 -12.73
C ILE A 377 15.17 -26.78 -14.23
N LYS A 378 14.08 -26.14 -14.66
CA LYS A 378 13.93 -25.51 -15.97
C LYS A 378 13.54 -24.05 -15.78
N ILE A 379 14.10 -23.15 -16.59
CA ILE A 379 13.73 -21.74 -16.57
C ILE A 379 13.01 -21.40 -17.87
N ASN A 380 11.70 -21.21 -17.79
CA ASN A 380 10.86 -20.81 -18.91
C ASN A 380 10.63 -19.30 -18.88
N VAL A 381 10.46 -18.71 -20.05
CA VAL A 381 10.18 -17.27 -20.16
C VAL A 381 8.90 -17.06 -20.95
N THR A 382 8.07 -16.15 -20.45
CA THR A 382 6.86 -15.68 -21.09
C THR A 382 6.87 -14.16 -21.10
N ASP A 383 6.41 -13.54 -22.19
CA ASP A 383 6.19 -12.10 -22.21
C ASP A 383 4.91 -11.71 -21.45
N ILE A 384 4.70 -10.40 -21.25
CA ILE A 384 3.51 -9.90 -20.53
C ILE A 384 2.18 -10.15 -21.25
N SER A 385 2.20 -10.52 -22.53
CA SER A 385 1.00 -10.90 -23.28
C SER A 385 0.64 -12.39 -23.10
N GLY A 386 1.47 -13.16 -22.39
CA GLY A 386 1.31 -14.60 -22.21
C GLY A 386 1.95 -15.43 -23.31
N LYS A 387 2.68 -14.83 -24.25
CA LYS A 387 3.38 -15.57 -25.30
C LYS A 387 4.67 -16.15 -24.74
N SER A 388 4.86 -17.47 -24.89
CA SER A 388 6.09 -18.14 -24.50
C SER A 388 7.26 -17.72 -25.38
N GLU A 389 8.39 -17.39 -24.77
CA GLU A 389 9.69 -17.14 -25.42
C GLU A 389 10.67 -18.31 -25.21
N GLY A 390 10.18 -19.44 -24.67
CA GLY A 390 10.92 -20.69 -24.56
C GLY A 390 11.67 -20.88 -23.24
N THR A 391 12.45 -21.97 -23.18
CA THR A 391 13.30 -22.32 -22.03
C THR A 391 14.71 -21.76 -22.23
N ILE A 392 15.19 -20.96 -21.27
CA ILE A 392 16.53 -20.33 -21.33
C ILE A 392 17.60 -21.10 -20.55
N TYR A 393 17.19 -22.00 -19.65
CA TYR A 393 18.11 -22.82 -18.86
C TYR A 393 17.45 -24.13 -18.43
N GLN A 394 18.24 -25.21 -18.39
CA GLN A 394 17.89 -26.47 -17.76
C GLN A 394 19.12 -27.02 -17.06
N GLY A 395 18.99 -27.42 -15.80
CA GLY A 395 20.11 -27.90 -15.01
C GLY A 395 19.68 -28.47 -13.67
N ASN A 396 20.62 -28.63 -12.74
CA ASN A 396 20.37 -29.17 -11.41
C ASN A 396 20.82 -28.19 -10.33
N LEU A 397 20.09 -28.15 -9.21
CA LEU A 397 20.48 -27.47 -7.98
C LEU A 397 20.83 -28.52 -6.92
N SER A 398 21.87 -28.23 -6.15
CA SER A 398 22.23 -29.02 -4.96
C SER A 398 21.45 -28.50 -3.75
N LYS A 399 21.25 -29.34 -2.73
CA LYS A 399 20.70 -28.92 -1.45
C LYS A 399 21.57 -27.79 -0.86
N GLY A 400 20.93 -26.70 -0.43
CA GLY A 400 21.59 -25.50 0.11
C GLY A 400 21.62 -24.34 -0.88
N ASN A 401 22.61 -23.45 -0.72
CA ASN A 401 22.77 -22.27 -1.57
C ASN A 401 23.41 -22.64 -2.91
N ASN A 402 22.85 -22.13 -3.99
CA ASN A 402 23.30 -22.30 -5.36
C ASN A 402 23.42 -20.95 -6.05
N THR A 403 24.28 -20.89 -7.05
CA THR A 403 24.32 -19.77 -7.99
C THR A 403 24.54 -20.31 -9.40
N VAL A 404 23.61 -20.04 -10.29
CA VAL A 404 23.73 -20.31 -11.73
C VAL A 404 24.10 -19.00 -12.41
N ASN A 405 25.33 -18.92 -12.91
CA ASN A 405 25.84 -17.69 -13.52
C ASN A 405 25.63 -17.69 -15.04
N SER A 406 25.56 -16.49 -15.62
CA SER A 406 25.70 -16.26 -17.07
C SER A 406 24.67 -16.98 -17.96
N ILE A 407 23.42 -17.08 -17.50
CA ILE A 407 22.30 -17.58 -18.32
C ILE A 407 22.04 -16.58 -19.45
N SER A 408 22.18 -17.03 -20.70
CA SER A 408 22.02 -16.14 -21.86
C SER A 408 20.55 -15.77 -22.09
N ILE A 409 20.29 -14.49 -22.27
CA ILE A 409 18.95 -13.94 -22.56
C ILE A 409 18.92 -13.14 -23.88
N LYS A 410 19.99 -13.18 -24.68
CA LYS A 410 20.13 -12.41 -25.93
C LYS A 410 19.01 -12.63 -26.97
N LYS A 411 18.34 -13.77 -26.90
CA LYS A 411 17.26 -14.16 -27.83
C LYS A 411 15.87 -13.75 -27.36
N LEU A 412 15.74 -13.31 -26.11
CA LEU A 412 14.47 -12.81 -25.57
C LEU A 412 14.17 -11.45 -26.18
N SER A 413 12.90 -11.16 -26.39
CA SER A 413 12.54 -9.81 -26.82
C SER A 413 12.68 -8.82 -25.67
N LYS A 414 12.84 -7.53 -25.99
CA LYS A 414 12.97 -6.48 -24.97
C LYS A 414 11.65 -6.26 -24.22
N GLY A 415 11.74 -5.74 -23.01
CA GLY A 415 10.59 -5.41 -22.16
C GLY A 415 10.49 -6.28 -20.91
N VAL A 416 9.33 -6.20 -20.25
CA VAL A 416 9.06 -6.99 -19.03
C VAL A 416 8.78 -8.44 -19.42
N LYS A 417 9.41 -9.37 -18.72
CA LYS A 417 9.29 -10.81 -18.89
C LYS A 417 8.98 -11.49 -17.57
N ILE A 418 8.28 -12.61 -17.62
CA ILE A 418 8.05 -13.50 -16.48
C ILE A 418 9.01 -14.68 -16.65
N PHE A 419 9.95 -14.80 -15.73
CA PHE A 419 10.88 -15.92 -15.65
C PHE A 419 10.31 -16.93 -14.66
N GLU A 420 9.99 -18.12 -15.15
CA GLU A 420 9.47 -19.22 -14.36
C GLU A 420 10.58 -20.25 -14.11
N VAL A 421 11.00 -20.44 -12.85
CA VAL A 421 11.81 -21.58 -12.42
C VAL A 421 10.87 -22.73 -12.07
N LYS A 422 10.81 -23.72 -12.96
CA LYS A 422 10.06 -24.95 -12.77
C LYS A 422 10.95 -26.05 -12.20
N THR A 423 10.52 -26.63 -11.10
CA THR A 423 11.10 -27.84 -10.49
C THR A 423 10.18 -29.04 -10.74
N ASP A 424 10.52 -30.21 -10.20
CA ASP A 424 9.67 -31.40 -10.29
C ASP A 424 8.35 -31.27 -9.49
N LYS A 425 8.32 -30.40 -8.48
CA LYS A 425 7.17 -30.27 -7.55
C LYS A 425 6.50 -28.91 -7.61
N ASP A 426 7.29 -27.86 -7.79
CA ASP A 426 6.88 -26.47 -7.64
C ASP A 426 7.30 -25.62 -8.85
N SER A 427 6.65 -24.46 -8.99
CA SER A 427 7.01 -23.42 -9.93
C SER A 427 7.15 -22.08 -9.21
N TYR A 428 8.23 -21.35 -9.50
CA TYR A 428 8.51 -20.02 -8.96
C TYR A 428 8.59 -19.01 -10.11
N THR A 429 8.03 -17.81 -9.95
CA THR A 429 8.10 -16.78 -10.99
C THR A 429 8.70 -15.46 -10.48
N GLN A 430 9.47 -14.80 -11.33
CA GLN A 430 9.99 -13.45 -11.10
C GLN A 430 9.86 -12.60 -12.36
N LYS A 431 9.50 -11.32 -12.18
CA LYS A 431 9.53 -10.34 -13.27
C LYS A 431 10.96 -9.86 -13.53
N VAL A 432 11.38 -9.90 -14.78
CA VAL A 432 12.70 -9.43 -15.23
C VAL A 432 12.51 -8.44 -16.36
N ILE A 433 13.20 -7.31 -16.31
CA ILE A 433 13.24 -6.32 -17.40
C ILE A 433 14.42 -6.68 -18.32
N VAL A 434 14.12 -7.09 -19.56
CA VAL A 434 15.12 -7.35 -20.61
C VAL A 434 15.32 -6.09 -21.46
N LYS A 435 16.56 -5.61 -21.54
CA LYS A 435 16.93 -4.34 -22.20
C LYS A 435 17.37 -4.46 -23.66
#